data_AF-A0A7S2NPS8-F1
#
_entry.id   AF-A0A7S2NPS8-F1
#
_cell.length_a   1.000
_cell.length_b   1.000
_cell.length_c   1.000
_cell.angle_alpha   90.00
_cell.angle_beta   90.00
_cell.angle_gamma   90.00
#
_symmetry.space_group_name_H-M   'P 1'
#
loop_
_entity.id
_entity.type
_entity.pdbx_description
1 polymer ?
#
loop_
_entity_poly.entity_id
_entity_poly.type
_entity_poly.pdbx_seq_one_letter_code
_entity_poly.pdbx_strand_id
1 'polypeptide(L)'
;ALAAFYPFAIVAVMFLFYYADFALGATVSLVIKANEDSATIGPVFSFSLASTVVDSLTSGSWLIAILTLVMSGIWPHVKLMLLLVSWFAPERNFSMKARSRVLGFLDTWGKYGFLESWFLVFSMSAFSIEWRNVGQSASMKVHTSPTLAFYAFFGATVLSLIMGHTASEFHRIAMTRRAAGEKQAARGPASAPALNGSSAAGPLPLAVTASSASTSSLGVGTQSTLCTAASERSEDRLCTAGTASPQALGARAGPWTRAAISCGLSASVVLVIVGASLRSFHFKISGLFVEFLMDEPLDTQYSLFSVGASVTRGYDNVGLYVLEVCFFLLSIVVPLVLLFGLLALWLKPLTTPTQRALLHACHILDAWACLDVAVLVLVIAIIQFSQMAEFLVGKGSLATPCNVVKDVTQEECLNIDMAAHATLAPLILAGLALFALPKVVVRLAEQLLGE
;
A
#
# COMPACT_ATOMS: atom_id res chain seq x y z
N ALA A 1 -2.27 -11.45 -24.27
CA ALA A 1 -3.44 -11.29 -23.38
C ALA A 1 -3.20 -10.19 -22.33
N LEU A 2 -2.29 -10.38 -21.37
CA LEU A 2 -2.10 -9.42 -20.26
C LEU A 2 -1.78 -7.98 -20.71
N ALA A 3 -0.95 -7.82 -21.76
CA ALA A 3 -0.59 -6.50 -22.27
C ALA A 3 -1.76 -5.73 -22.92
N ALA A 4 -2.75 -6.46 -23.43
CA ALA A 4 -3.97 -5.87 -23.97
C ALA A 4 -4.98 -5.55 -22.85
N PHE A 5 -5.05 -6.39 -21.81
CA PHE A 5 -5.98 -6.21 -20.68
C PHE A 5 -5.58 -5.06 -19.75
N TYR A 6 -4.28 -4.84 -19.53
CA TYR A 6 -3.77 -3.83 -18.61
C TYR A 6 -4.36 -2.40 -18.79
N PRO A 7 -4.41 -1.81 -20.00
CA PRO A 7 -5.04 -0.49 -20.17
C PRO A 7 -6.55 -0.48 -19.90
N PHE A 8 -7.28 -1.57 -20.21
CA PHE A 8 -8.71 -1.66 -19.86
C PHE A 8 -8.90 -1.72 -18.34
N ALA A 9 -8.01 -2.41 -17.62
CA ALA A 9 -8.02 -2.43 -16.16
C ALA A 9 -7.78 -1.03 -15.57
N ILE A 10 -6.83 -0.25 -16.12
CA ILE A 10 -6.61 1.15 -15.69
C ILE A 10 -7.88 1.98 -15.87
N VAL A 11 -8.50 1.91 -17.05
CA VAL A 11 -9.72 2.67 -17.36
C VAL A 11 -10.87 2.25 -16.43
N ALA A 12 -11.03 0.95 -16.16
CA ALA A 12 -12.04 0.45 -15.23
C ALA A 12 -11.83 1.00 -13.80
N VAL A 13 -10.59 1.01 -13.31
CA VAL A 13 -10.25 1.58 -11.99
C VAL A 13 -10.47 3.10 -11.96
N MET A 14 -10.27 3.78 -13.08
CA MET A 14 -10.57 5.21 -13.19
C MET A 14 -12.07 5.51 -13.06
N PHE A 15 -12.92 4.67 -13.68
CA PHE A 15 -14.37 4.75 -13.50
C PHE A 15 -14.81 4.40 -12.07
N LEU A 16 -14.14 3.48 -11.40
CA LEU A 16 -14.38 3.18 -9.98
C LEU A 16 -14.08 4.39 -9.08
N PHE A 17 -12.96 5.08 -9.30
CA PHE A 17 -12.68 6.34 -8.59
C PHE A 17 -13.73 7.41 -8.89
N TYR A 18 -14.10 7.58 -10.16
CA TYR A 18 -15.15 8.54 -10.53
C TYR A 18 -16.47 8.23 -9.83
N TYR A 19 -16.93 6.98 -9.86
CA TYR A 19 -18.12 6.55 -9.13
C TYR A 19 -18.03 6.88 -7.64
N ALA A 20 -16.89 6.58 -7.02
CA ALA A 20 -16.70 6.81 -5.60
C ALA A 20 -16.64 8.29 -5.22
N ASP A 21 -16.02 9.13 -6.05
CA ASP A 21 -15.87 10.58 -5.81
C ASP A 21 -17.21 11.33 -5.88
N PHE A 22 -18.14 10.90 -6.75
CA PHE A 22 -19.44 11.55 -6.95
C PHE A 22 -20.57 10.95 -6.11
N ALA A 23 -20.39 9.77 -5.53
CA ALA A 23 -21.38 9.14 -4.67
C ALA A 23 -21.15 9.50 -3.19
N LEU A 24 -22.18 9.27 -2.36
CA LEU A 24 -22.07 9.39 -0.90
C LEU A 24 -21.14 8.30 -0.40
N GLY A 25 -20.04 8.64 0.28
CA GLY A 25 -19.05 7.70 0.80
C GLY A 25 -19.40 7.13 2.17
N ALA A 26 -19.94 7.94 3.08
CA ALA A 26 -20.31 7.48 4.42
C ALA A 26 -21.47 8.26 5.01
N THR A 27 -22.20 7.64 5.91
CA THR A 27 -23.30 8.29 6.63
C THR A 27 -23.20 8.00 8.13
N VAL A 28 -23.37 9.02 8.96
CA VAL A 28 -23.49 8.86 10.41
C VAL A 28 -24.96 8.72 10.75
N SER A 29 -25.34 7.62 11.37
CA SER A 29 -26.72 7.34 11.75
C SER A 29 -26.84 7.11 13.24
N LEU A 30 -28.01 7.42 13.79
CA LEU A 30 -28.33 7.13 15.17
C LEU A 30 -29.12 5.82 15.26
N VAL A 31 -28.62 4.85 16.02
CA VAL A 31 -29.30 3.58 16.28
C VAL A 31 -29.78 3.58 17.73
N ILE A 32 -31.09 3.55 17.93
CA ILE A 32 -31.70 3.42 19.25
C ILE A 32 -32.21 1.98 19.37
N LYS A 33 -31.78 1.26 20.40
CA LYS A 33 -32.32 -0.05 20.74
C LYS A 33 -33.09 0.05 22.04
N ALA A 34 -34.32 -0.46 22.05
CA ALA A 34 -35.13 -0.64 23.24
C ALA A 34 -35.60 -2.10 23.29
N ASN A 35 -35.17 -2.84 24.30
CA ASN A 35 -35.33 -4.29 24.39
C ASN A 35 -34.74 -5.01 23.14
N GLU A 36 -35.54 -5.79 22.41
CA GLU A 36 -35.11 -6.49 21.19
C GLU A 36 -35.28 -5.64 19.92
N ASP A 37 -36.00 -4.51 19.99
CA ASP A 37 -36.27 -3.66 18.84
C ASP A 37 -35.16 -2.62 18.63
N SER A 38 -34.74 -2.45 17.38
CA SER A 38 -33.78 -1.42 16.98
C SER A 38 -34.36 -0.51 15.90
N ALA A 39 -34.35 0.79 16.15
CA ALA A 39 -34.71 1.82 15.19
C ALA A 39 -33.47 2.63 14.79
N THR A 40 -33.26 2.81 13.49
CA THR A 40 -32.20 3.66 12.95
C THR A 40 -32.80 4.98 12.47
N ILE A 41 -32.45 6.08 13.13
CA ILE A 41 -32.91 7.42 12.80
C ILE A 41 -31.89 8.08 11.87
N GLY A 42 -32.24 8.08 10.59
CA GLY A 42 -31.65 8.86 9.50
C GLY A 42 -30.13 8.72 9.33
N PRO A 43 -29.56 9.36 8.30
CA PRO A 43 -28.21 9.87 8.37
C PRO A 43 -28.24 11.26 9.02
N VAL A 44 -27.72 11.38 10.22
CA VAL A 44 -27.45 12.65 10.91
C VAL A 44 -26.44 13.48 10.10
N PHE A 45 -25.42 12.81 9.56
CA PHE A 45 -24.43 13.39 8.66
C PHE A 45 -24.23 12.48 7.44
N SER A 46 -23.94 13.08 6.29
CA SER A 46 -23.59 12.36 5.06
C SER A 46 -22.35 12.99 4.45
N PHE A 47 -21.38 12.15 4.10
CA PHE A 47 -20.09 12.56 3.57
C PHE A 47 -19.94 12.06 2.14
N SER A 48 -19.70 12.98 1.21
CA SER A 48 -19.15 12.71 -0.12
C SER A 48 -17.87 13.54 -0.29
N LEU A 49 -17.06 13.24 -1.30
CA LEU A 49 -15.85 14.02 -1.57
C LEU A 49 -16.18 15.52 -1.69
N ALA A 50 -17.20 15.85 -2.49
CA ALA A 50 -17.61 17.23 -2.73
C ALA A 50 -18.14 17.91 -1.46
N SER A 51 -19.00 17.23 -0.69
CA SER A 51 -19.54 17.83 0.55
C SER A 51 -18.44 18.00 1.59
N THR A 52 -17.59 16.99 1.81
CA THR A 52 -16.46 17.08 2.74
C THR A 52 -15.52 18.24 2.40
N VAL A 53 -15.21 18.48 1.12
CA VAL A 53 -14.39 19.63 0.71
C VAL A 53 -15.09 20.96 1.01
N VAL A 54 -16.37 21.10 0.64
CA VAL A 54 -17.13 22.35 0.88
C VAL A 54 -17.29 22.62 2.39
N ASP A 55 -17.63 21.59 3.16
CA ASP A 55 -17.84 21.67 4.61
C ASP A 55 -16.50 21.96 5.33
N SER A 56 -15.40 21.36 4.88
CA SER A 56 -14.06 21.65 5.42
C SER A 56 -13.60 23.06 5.09
N LEU A 57 -13.87 23.58 3.89
CA LEU A 57 -13.54 24.97 3.54
C LEU A 57 -14.36 25.98 4.34
N THR A 58 -15.65 25.71 4.51
CA THR A 58 -16.56 26.62 5.21
C THR A 58 -16.41 26.58 6.72
N SER A 59 -15.90 25.47 7.29
CA SER A 59 -15.50 25.37 8.70
C SER A 59 -14.16 26.03 9.03
N GLY A 60 -13.37 26.44 8.02
CA GLY A 60 -12.00 26.92 8.22
C GLY A 60 -10.95 25.81 8.34
N SER A 61 -11.34 24.54 8.14
CA SER A 61 -10.47 23.36 8.11
C SER A 61 -9.76 23.22 6.75
N TRP A 62 -8.93 24.21 6.39
CA TRP A 62 -8.29 24.28 5.07
C TRP A 62 -7.37 23.10 4.75
N LEU A 63 -6.74 22.48 5.75
CA LEU A 63 -5.80 21.37 5.52
C LEU A 63 -6.55 20.11 5.12
N ILE A 64 -7.62 19.76 5.83
CA ILE A 64 -8.47 18.62 5.46
C ILE A 64 -9.06 18.86 4.06
N ALA A 65 -9.60 20.06 3.79
CA ALA A 65 -10.16 20.39 2.49
C ALA A 65 -9.17 20.20 1.32
N ILE A 66 -7.97 20.79 1.43
CA ILE A 66 -6.94 20.70 0.40
C ILE A 66 -6.44 19.25 0.26
N LEU A 67 -6.22 18.57 1.38
CA LEU A 67 -5.72 17.20 1.37
C LEU A 67 -6.73 16.25 0.72
N THR A 68 -8.01 16.32 1.09
CA THR A 68 -9.07 15.50 0.51
C THR A 68 -9.21 15.78 -0.99
N LEU A 69 -9.21 17.05 -1.42
CA LEU A 69 -9.28 17.40 -2.84
C LEU A 69 -8.07 16.86 -3.63
N VAL A 70 -6.85 17.06 -3.11
CA VAL A 70 -5.62 16.68 -3.83
C VAL A 70 -5.39 15.17 -3.79
N MET A 71 -5.53 14.53 -2.63
CA MET A 71 -5.14 13.13 -2.43
C MET A 71 -6.25 12.13 -2.79
N SER A 72 -7.52 12.51 -2.64
CA SER A 72 -8.66 11.67 -3.02
C SER A 72 -9.19 12.01 -4.41
N GLY A 73 -9.25 13.30 -4.76
CA GLY A 73 -9.72 13.72 -6.08
C GLY A 73 -8.64 13.67 -7.14
N ILE A 74 -7.62 14.53 -7.05
CA ILE A 74 -6.67 14.75 -8.16
C ILE A 74 -5.67 13.59 -8.30
N TRP A 75 -5.09 13.14 -7.21
CA TRP A 75 -3.97 12.19 -7.19
C TRP A 75 -4.29 10.84 -7.85
N PRO A 76 -5.43 10.17 -7.58
CA PRO A 76 -5.74 8.90 -8.21
C PRO A 76 -5.83 9.01 -9.73
N HIS A 77 -6.47 10.06 -10.23
CA HIS A 77 -6.59 10.31 -11.68
C HIS A 77 -5.24 10.63 -12.31
N VAL A 78 -4.42 11.47 -11.68
CA VAL A 78 -3.04 11.76 -12.15
C VAL A 78 -2.19 10.48 -12.18
N LYS A 79 -2.26 9.65 -11.12
CA LYS A 79 -1.55 8.38 -11.04
C LYS A 79 -1.94 7.44 -12.17
N LEU A 80 -3.24 7.23 -12.39
CA LEU A 80 -3.74 6.34 -13.45
C LEU A 80 -3.39 6.86 -14.86
N MET A 81 -3.45 8.17 -15.07
CA MET A 81 -3.00 8.79 -16.33
C MET A 81 -1.50 8.56 -16.58
N LEU A 82 -0.66 8.75 -15.56
CA LEU A 82 0.78 8.52 -15.69
C LEU A 82 1.10 7.04 -15.92
N LEU A 83 0.34 6.11 -15.33
CA LEU A 83 0.46 4.67 -15.63
C LEU A 83 0.07 4.37 -17.09
N LEU A 84 -1.00 4.97 -17.59
CA LEU A 84 -1.48 4.79 -18.96
C LEU A 84 -0.47 5.33 -19.98
N VAL A 85 0.04 6.56 -19.75
CA VAL A 85 1.10 7.16 -20.57
C VAL A 85 2.36 6.31 -20.51
N SER A 86 2.76 5.84 -19.33
CA SER A 86 3.93 4.96 -19.19
C SER A 86 3.77 3.65 -19.95
N TRP A 87 2.53 3.16 -20.11
CA TRP A 87 2.26 1.93 -20.85
C TRP A 87 2.34 2.11 -22.37
N PHE A 88 1.72 3.17 -22.90
CA PHE A 88 1.59 3.39 -24.36
C PHE A 88 2.69 4.24 -24.99
N ALA A 89 3.38 5.09 -24.21
CA ALA A 89 4.31 6.04 -24.79
C ALA A 89 5.51 5.32 -25.45
N PRO A 90 5.77 5.57 -26.75
CA PRO A 90 6.92 5.01 -27.45
C PRO A 90 8.23 5.64 -26.95
N GLU A 91 9.36 4.93 -27.12
CA GLU A 91 10.67 5.37 -26.64
C GLU A 91 11.10 6.76 -27.17
N ARG A 92 10.56 7.17 -28.33
CA ARG A 92 10.81 8.49 -28.92
C ARG A 92 10.34 9.65 -28.02
N ASN A 93 9.19 9.48 -27.37
CA ASN A 93 8.58 10.53 -26.57
C ASN A 93 8.84 10.32 -25.07
N PHE A 94 9.06 9.06 -24.65
CA PHE A 94 9.28 8.72 -23.25
C PHE A 94 10.46 7.78 -23.09
N SER A 95 11.63 8.37 -22.79
CA SER A 95 12.87 7.61 -22.62
C SER A 95 12.77 6.56 -21.51
N MET A 96 13.49 5.46 -21.66
CA MET A 96 13.49 4.35 -20.69
C MET A 96 13.88 4.80 -19.27
N LYS A 97 14.84 5.75 -19.16
CA LYS A 97 15.24 6.33 -17.87
C LYS A 97 14.14 7.20 -17.26
N ALA A 98 13.38 7.95 -18.07
CA ALA A 98 12.25 8.73 -17.59
C ALA A 98 11.11 7.81 -17.11
N ARG A 99 10.82 6.75 -17.86
CA ARG A 99 9.82 5.73 -17.49
C ARG A 99 10.13 5.06 -16.17
N SER A 100 11.37 4.63 -15.96
CA SER A 100 11.80 4.04 -14.69
C SER A 100 11.63 5.01 -13.51
N ARG A 101 11.99 6.30 -13.69
CA ARG A 101 11.82 7.32 -12.65
C ARG A 101 10.35 7.58 -12.32
N VAL A 102 9.49 7.71 -13.33
CA VAL A 102 8.05 7.92 -13.13
C VAL A 102 7.41 6.72 -12.45
N LEU A 103 7.68 5.50 -12.92
CA LEU A 103 7.13 4.29 -12.30
C LEU A 103 7.61 4.13 -10.84
N GLY A 104 8.90 4.37 -10.56
CA GLY A 104 9.41 4.34 -9.18
C GLY A 104 8.78 5.41 -8.29
N PHE A 105 8.52 6.61 -8.81
CA PHE A 105 7.79 7.66 -8.11
C PHE A 105 6.35 7.24 -7.80
N LEU A 106 5.62 6.71 -8.78
CA LEU A 106 4.23 6.26 -8.60
C LEU A 106 4.12 5.10 -7.61
N ASP A 107 5.11 4.21 -7.57
CA ASP A 107 5.18 3.10 -6.62
C ASP A 107 5.37 3.60 -5.19
N THR A 108 6.30 4.54 -4.99
CA THR A 108 6.65 5.10 -3.67
C THR A 108 5.50 5.92 -3.07
N TRP A 109 4.86 6.76 -3.89
CA TRP A 109 3.82 7.69 -3.44
C TRP A 109 2.42 7.11 -3.54
N GLY A 110 2.26 5.93 -4.14
CA GLY A 110 0.97 5.31 -4.36
C GLY A 110 0.19 5.05 -3.07
N LYS A 111 0.89 4.72 -1.97
CA LYS A 111 0.28 4.38 -0.67
C LYS A 111 -0.47 5.53 0.01
N TYR A 112 -0.13 6.77 -0.32
CA TYR A 112 -0.84 7.95 0.18
C TYR A 112 -2.28 8.06 -0.36
N GLY A 113 -2.67 7.22 -1.33
CA GLY A 113 -4.08 7.05 -1.69
C GLY A 113 -4.96 6.51 -0.54
N PHE A 114 -4.38 5.90 0.49
CA PHE A 114 -5.11 5.45 1.68
C PHE A 114 -5.39 6.55 2.72
N LEU A 115 -4.93 7.79 2.50
CA LEU A 115 -5.16 8.90 3.44
C LEU A 115 -6.66 9.04 3.80
N GLU A 116 -7.54 9.05 2.81
CA GLU A 116 -8.99 9.18 3.01
C GLU A 116 -9.58 7.94 3.73
N SER A 117 -9.13 6.74 3.37
CA SER A 117 -9.60 5.51 4.01
C SER A 117 -9.23 5.44 5.49
N TRP A 118 -8.03 5.88 5.85
CA TRP A 118 -7.62 5.98 7.25
C TRP A 118 -8.33 7.12 7.97
N PHE A 119 -8.59 8.24 7.30
CA PHE A 119 -9.35 9.34 7.88
C PHE A 119 -10.76 8.89 8.26
N LEU A 120 -11.41 8.10 7.39
CA LEU A 120 -12.68 7.49 7.70
C LEU A 120 -12.58 6.53 8.90
N VAL A 121 -11.57 5.67 8.99
CA VAL A 121 -11.38 4.77 10.15
C VAL A 121 -11.23 5.54 11.47
N PHE A 122 -10.46 6.64 11.48
CA PHE A 122 -10.34 7.52 12.65
C PHE A 122 -11.68 8.21 12.97
N SER A 123 -12.38 8.71 11.96
CA SER A 123 -13.70 9.37 12.10
C SER A 123 -14.77 8.39 12.60
N MET A 124 -14.78 7.14 12.14
CA MET A 124 -15.67 6.09 12.64
C MET A 124 -15.48 5.85 14.14
N SER A 125 -14.23 5.92 14.60
CA SER A 125 -13.91 5.76 16.03
C SER A 125 -14.31 7.00 16.83
N ALA A 126 -14.18 8.21 16.25
CA ALA A 126 -14.62 9.46 16.85
C ALA A 126 -16.14 9.49 17.08
N PHE A 127 -16.92 9.02 16.11
CA PHE A 127 -18.38 9.00 16.16
C PHE A 127 -18.96 7.73 16.80
N SER A 128 -18.12 6.82 17.32
CA SER A 128 -18.56 5.59 17.99
C SER A 128 -19.00 5.88 19.43
N ILE A 129 -20.13 6.57 19.57
CA ILE A 129 -20.70 6.95 20.86
C ILE A 129 -21.71 5.90 21.26
N GLU A 130 -21.51 5.27 22.41
CA GLU A 130 -22.46 4.31 22.99
C GLU A 130 -22.98 4.82 24.34
N TRP A 131 -24.30 4.92 24.45
CA TRP A 131 -25.01 5.14 25.70
C TRP A 131 -25.88 3.94 26.04
N ARG A 132 -25.95 3.59 27.33
CA ARG A 132 -26.82 2.52 27.84
C ARG A 132 -27.46 2.97 29.14
N ASN A 133 -28.77 2.75 29.27
CA ASN A 133 -29.52 3.04 30.49
C ASN A 133 -29.20 2.03 31.61
N VAL A 134 -29.28 2.47 32.87
CA VAL A 134 -29.26 1.65 34.07
C VAL A 134 -30.42 0.65 34.02
N GLY A 135 -30.11 -0.63 33.80
CA GLY A 135 -31.08 -1.70 33.55
C GLY A 135 -30.99 -2.37 32.17
N GLN A 136 -30.13 -1.88 31.27
CA GLN A 136 -29.84 -2.42 29.92
C GLN A 136 -31.05 -2.50 28.95
N SER A 137 -32.23 -2.03 29.32
CA SER A 137 -33.42 -2.08 28.46
C SER A 137 -33.40 -1.06 27.32
N ALA A 138 -32.57 -0.02 27.38
CA ALA A 138 -32.43 0.97 26.31
C ALA A 138 -30.95 1.31 26.06
N SER A 139 -30.56 1.38 24.79
CA SER A 139 -29.24 1.82 24.36
C SER A 139 -29.34 2.72 23.13
N MET A 140 -28.44 3.69 23.04
CA MET A 140 -28.35 4.62 21.93
C MET A 140 -26.91 4.58 21.42
N LYS A 141 -26.74 4.37 20.11
CA LYS A 141 -25.43 4.27 19.48
C LYS A 141 -25.38 5.17 18.25
N VAL A 142 -24.42 6.09 18.24
CA VAL A 142 -24.06 6.82 17.01
C VAL A 142 -23.05 5.96 16.27
N HIS A 143 -23.26 5.76 14.97
CA HIS A 143 -22.36 4.98 14.16
C HIS A 143 -22.24 5.52 12.74
N THR A 144 -21.01 5.51 12.23
CA THR A 144 -20.68 5.87 10.85
C THR A 144 -20.68 4.64 9.98
N SER A 145 -21.63 4.54 9.06
CA SER A 145 -21.73 3.43 8.10
C SER A 145 -21.12 3.85 6.76
N PRO A 146 -20.02 3.22 6.30
CA PRO A 146 -19.52 3.42 4.94
C PRO A 146 -20.49 2.82 3.93
N THR A 147 -20.66 3.50 2.80
CA THR A 147 -21.52 3.05 1.70
C THR A 147 -20.72 2.24 0.68
N LEU A 148 -21.40 1.73 -0.36
CA LEU A 148 -20.75 1.08 -1.50
C LEU A 148 -19.69 1.95 -2.18
N ALA A 149 -19.89 3.27 -2.23
CA ALA A 149 -18.95 4.20 -2.86
C ALA A 149 -17.60 4.20 -2.16
N PHE A 150 -17.59 4.18 -0.83
CA PHE A 150 -16.35 4.09 -0.06
C PHE A 150 -15.61 2.78 -0.31
N TYR A 151 -16.33 1.65 -0.35
CA TYR A 151 -15.71 0.36 -0.66
C TYR A 151 -15.15 0.32 -2.10
N ALA A 152 -15.83 0.97 -3.05
CA ALA A 152 -15.32 1.15 -4.41
C ALA A 152 -14.05 2.01 -4.43
N PHE A 153 -13.99 3.11 -3.66
CA PHE A 153 -12.78 3.92 -3.48
C PHE A 153 -11.63 3.11 -2.91
N PHE A 154 -11.86 2.40 -1.80
CA PHE A 154 -10.85 1.59 -1.14
C PHE A 154 -10.31 0.49 -2.08
N GLY A 155 -11.22 -0.23 -2.76
CA GLY A 155 -10.87 -1.23 -3.75
C GLY A 155 -10.11 -0.66 -4.95
N ALA A 156 -10.50 0.51 -5.45
CA ALA A 156 -9.80 1.22 -6.52
C ALA A 156 -8.38 1.62 -6.10
N THR A 157 -8.19 2.08 -4.86
CA THR A 157 -6.87 2.38 -4.28
C THR A 157 -5.98 1.14 -4.26
N VAL A 158 -6.47 0.00 -3.76
CA VAL A 158 -5.74 -1.28 -3.76
C VAL A 158 -5.39 -1.71 -5.18
N LEU A 159 -6.36 -1.71 -6.10
CA LEU A 159 -6.15 -2.07 -7.51
C LEU A 159 -5.12 -1.15 -8.18
N SER A 160 -5.14 0.15 -7.88
CA SER A 160 -4.19 1.11 -8.42
C SER A 160 -2.73 0.83 -7.98
N LEU A 161 -2.53 0.30 -6.77
CA LEU A 161 -1.21 -0.12 -6.28
C LEU A 161 -0.74 -1.40 -7.00
N ILE A 162 -1.62 -2.39 -7.12
CA ILE A 162 -1.32 -3.64 -7.85
C ILE A 162 -0.93 -3.34 -9.30
N MET A 163 -1.68 -2.45 -9.96
CA MET A 163 -1.34 -2.02 -11.32
C MET A 163 0.00 -1.31 -11.40
N GLY A 164 0.31 -0.42 -10.44
CA GLY A 164 1.61 0.24 -10.33
C GLY A 164 2.78 -0.76 -10.27
N HIS A 165 2.71 -1.73 -9.36
CA HIS A 165 3.71 -2.79 -9.26
C HIS A 165 3.82 -3.63 -10.52
N THR A 166 2.68 -3.97 -11.12
CA THR A 166 2.63 -4.73 -12.36
C THR A 166 3.38 -3.99 -13.48
N ALA A 167 3.10 -2.70 -13.68
CA ALA A 167 3.81 -1.88 -14.67
C ALA A 167 5.32 -1.75 -14.39
N SER A 168 5.69 -1.54 -13.14
CA SER A 168 7.09 -1.47 -12.70
C SER A 168 7.84 -2.77 -13.00
N GLU A 169 7.23 -3.92 -12.72
CA GLU A 169 7.85 -5.22 -12.95
C GLU A 169 8.00 -5.55 -14.45
N PHE A 170 6.97 -5.28 -15.26
CA PHE A 170 7.08 -5.42 -16.71
C PHE A 170 8.18 -4.53 -17.29
N HIS A 171 8.31 -3.31 -16.79
CA HIS A 171 9.38 -2.41 -17.21
C HIS A 171 10.76 -2.95 -16.83
N ARG A 172 10.92 -3.50 -15.62
CA ARG A 172 12.18 -4.11 -15.16
C ARG A 172 12.58 -5.33 -15.99
N ILE A 173 11.63 -6.19 -16.34
CA ILE A 173 11.86 -7.34 -17.21
C ILE A 173 12.30 -6.88 -18.61
N ALA A 174 11.65 -5.85 -19.16
CA ALA A 174 12.01 -5.29 -20.47
C ALA A 174 13.44 -4.72 -20.47
N MET A 175 13.83 -3.98 -19.42
CA MET A 175 15.19 -3.46 -19.24
C MET A 175 16.22 -4.59 -19.19
N THR A 176 15.93 -5.66 -18.45
CA THR A 176 16.83 -6.81 -18.32
C THR A 176 17.03 -7.53 -19.65
N ARG A 177 15.96 -7.74 -20.41
CA ARG A 177 16.02 -8.36 -21.76
C ARG A 177 16.83 -7.52 -22.74
N ARG A 178 16.65 -6.19 -22.72
CA ARG A 178 17.41 -5.27 -23.57
C ARG A 178 18.90 -5.32 -23.25
N ALA A 179 19.26 -5.24 -21.97
CA ALA A 179 20.66 -5.34 -21.54
C ALA A 179 21.31 -6.69 -21.93
N ALA A 180 20.55 -7.80 -21.87
CA ALA A 180 21.02 -9.09 -22.36
C ALA A 180 21.24 -9.10 -23.89
N GLY A 181 20.31 -8.51 -24.64
CA GLY A 181 20.44 -8.37 -26.10
C GLY A 181 21.63 -7.52 -26.52
N GLU A 182 21.89 -6.40 -25.83
CA GLU A 182 23.05 -5.53 -26.07
C GLU A 182 24.37 -6.25 -25.80
N LYS A 183 24.45 -7.04 -24.72
CA LYS A 183 25.62 -7.89 -24.43
C LYS A 183 25.84 -8.96 -25.50
N GLN A 184 24.78 -9.56 -26.03
CA GLN A 184 24.87 -10.56 -27.08
C GLN A 184 25.31 -9.93 -28.41
N ALA A 185 24.78 -8.77 -28.76
CA ALA A 185 25.19 -8.02 -29.95
C ALA A 185 26.66 -7.56 -29.86
N ALA A 186 27.11 -7.11 -28.68
CA ALA A 186 28.49 -6.71 -28.43
C ALA A 186 29.49 -7.87 -28.52
N ARG A 187 29.05 -9.12 -28.30
CA ARG A 187 29.90 -10.31 -28.42
C ARG A 187 30.16 -10.75 -29.87
N GLY A 188 29.43 -10.20 -30.85
CA GLY A 188 29.57 -10.51 -32.28
C GLY A 188 29.33 -11.99 -32.62
N PRO A 189 29.17 -12.34 -33.89
CA PRO A 189 29.30 -13.74 -34.30
C PRO A 189 30.77 -14.14 -34.08
N ALA A 190 31.01 -15.10 -33.19
CA ALA A 190 32.28 -15.82 -33.20
C ALA A 190 32.54 -16.24 -34.64
N SER A 191 33.64 -15.75 -35.21
CA SER A 191 34.10 -16.04 -36.56
C SER A 191 33.88 -17.52 -36.87
N ALA A 192 32.92 -17.82 -37.75
CA ALA A 192 32.85 -19.12 -38.39
C ALA A 192 34.23 -19.38 -39.03
N PRO A 193 34.85 -20.55 -38.81
CA PRO A 193 36.12 -20.85 -39.45
C PRO A 193 35.89 -20.79 -40.95
N ALA A 194 36.64 -19.92 -41.62
CA ALA A 194 36.67 -19.83 -43.07
C ALA A 194 37.14 -21.18 -43.61
N LEU A 195 36.20 -21.99 -44.10
CA LEU A 195 36.51 -23.16 -44.92
C LEU A 195 36.97 -22.66 -46.28
N ASN A 196 38.29 -22.43 -46.39
CA ASN A 196 39.00 -22.39 -47.66
C ASN A 196 38.96 -23.80 -48.27
N GLY A 197 38.33 -23.93 -49.44
CA GLY A 197 38.28 -25.20 -50.17
C GLY A 197 37.57 -25.07 -51.51
N SER A 198 38.27 -24.52 -52.50
CA SER A 198 37.93 -24.62 -53.92
C SER A 198 38.00 -26.08 -54.40
N SER A 199 36.99 -26.57 -55.13
CA SER A 199 37.15 -27.36 -56.36
C SER A 199 35.82 -27.83 -57.00
N ALA A 200 35.63 -27.43 -58.26
CA ALA A 200 35.08 -28.16 -59.41
C ALA A 200 33.61 -28.67 -59.48
N ALA A 201 32.86 -27.97 -60.36
CA ALA A 201 32.26 -28.47 -61.62
C ALA A 201 31.24 -29.64 -61.65
N GLY A 202 30.00 -29.31 -62.07
CA GLY A 202 29.28 -30.03 -63.15
C GLY A 202 28.20 -31.06 -62.76
N PRO A 203 27.26 -31.40 -63.67
CA PRO A 203 25.82 -31.14 -63.44
C PRO A 203 24.88 -32.38 -63.47
N LEU A 204 23.69 -32.26 -62.81
CA LEU A 204 22.31 -32.80 -63.07
C LEU A 204 22.12 -34.27 -63.58
N PRO A 205 20.94 -34.96 -63.44
CA PRO A 205 19.59 -34.42 -63.23
C PRO A 205 18.56 -35.23 -62.36
N LEU A 206 17.41 -34.58 -62.15
CA LEU A 206 16.01 -35.07 -62.18
C LEU A 206 15.50 -36.24 -61.28
N ALA A 207 14.58 -35.81 -60.40
CA ALA A 207 13.20 -36.29 -60.21
C ALA A 207 12.92 -37.67 -59.58
N VAL A 208 11.95 -37.68 -58.64
CA VAL A 208 10.67 -38.42 -58.67
C VAL A 208 10.14 -38.70 -57.24
N THR A 209 8.93 -38.17 -56.97
CA THR A 209 7.81 -38.60 -56.07
C THR A 209 8.09 -39.09 -54.64
N ALA A 210 7.57 -38.44 -53.59
CA ALA A 210 6.20 -38.50 -53.05
C ALA A 210 5.91 -39.66 -52.05
N SER A 211 5.43 -39.23 -50.87
CA SER A 211 4.37 -39.83 -50.03
C SER A 211 4.63 -40.98 -49.04
N SER A 212 3.83 -40.91 -47.97
CA SER A 212 3.51 -41.85 -46.88
C SER A 212 4.60 -42.14 -45.84
N ALA A 213 4.48 -41.78 -44.55
CA ALA A 213 3.45 -42.05 -43.54
C ALA A 213 3.39 -43.51 -43.05
N SER A 214 3.59 -43.68 -41.72
CA SER A 214 3.31 -44.85 -40.85
C SER A 214 4.13 -46.13 -41.16
N THR A 215 4.66 -46.91 -40.21
CA THR A 215 4.21 -47.26 -38.85
C THR A 215 5.32 -48.07 -38.13
N SER A 216 5.45 -47.85 -36.81
CA SER A 216 5.76 -48.83 -35.73
C SER A 216 6.75 -50.00 -35.93
N SER A 217 7.79 -50.05 -35.09
CA SER A 217 8.10 -51.14 -34.13
C SER A 217 9.47 -50.87 -33.47
N LEU A 218 9.52 -50.67 -32.14
CA LEU A 218 9.97 -51.66 -31.14
C LEU A 218 11.39 -52.20 -31.37
N GLY A 219 12.33 -51.75 -30.54
CA GLY A 219 13.70 -52.27 -30.51
C GLY A 219 14.43 -51.81 -29.25
N VAL A 220 14.26 -52.59 -28.19
CA VAL A 220 15.13 -52.63 -27.00
C VAL A 220 16.58 -52.87 -27.45
N GLY A 221 17.52 -52.09 -26.92
CA GLY A 221 18.93 -52.21 -27.29
C GLY A 221 19.85 -51.38 -26.41
N THR A 222 20.07 -51.87 -25.19
CA THR A 222 21.17 -51.49 -24.31
C THR A 222 22.50 -51.61 -25.06
N GLN A 223 23.24 -50.52 -25.24
CA GLN A 223 24.68 -50.60 -25.52
C GLN A 223 25.41 -49.50 -24.73
N SER A 224 25.99 -49.95 -23.63
CA SER A 224 27.21 -49.42 -23.07
C SER A 224 28.35 -49.56 -24.08
N THR A 225 29.05 -48.47 -24.39
CA THR A 225 30.41 -48.58 -24.91
C THR A 225 31.33 -47.63 -24.16
N LEU A 226 32.28 -48.30 -23.52
CA LEU A 226 33.41 -47.87 -22.73
C LEU A 226 34.32 -46.90 -23.51
N CYS A 227 34.79 -45.88 -22.78
CA CYS A 227 36.08 -45.20 -22.83
C CYS A 227 37.01 -45.38 -24.06
N THR A 228 37.36 -44.25 -24.67
CA THR A 228 38.75 -43.95 -25.06
C THR A 228 39.12 -42.56 -24.54
N ALA A 229 39.93 -42.56 -23.48
CA ALA A 229 40.69 -41.40 -23.06
C ALA A 229 41.90 -41.24 -23.99
N ALA A 230 42.10 -40.04 -24.55
CA ALA A 230 43.40 -39.42 -24.83
C ALA A 230 43.21 -38.17 -25.69
N SER A 231 43.13 -37.00 -25.05
CA SER A 231 43.77 -35.77 -25.55
C SER A 231 43.78 -34.73 -24.44
N GLU A 232 44.77 -34.84 -23.54
CA GLU A 232 45.19 -33.74 -22.68
C GLU A 232 45.94 -32.71 -23.54
N ARG A 233 45.32 -31.56 -23.80
CA ARG A 233 45.97 -30.23 -23.71
C ARG A 233 44.99 -29.13 -24.10
N SER A 234 44.99 -28.10 -23.26
CA SER A 234 44.42 -26.76 -23.46
C SER A 234 43.03 -26.54 -22.87
N GLU A 235 43.00 -25.65 -21.87
CA GLU A 235 41.84 -24.94 -21.29
C GLU A 235 41.20 -25.42 -19.98
N ASP A 236 42.01 -25.86 -19.00
CA ASP A 236 41.64 -25.77 -17.58
C ASP A 236 41.91 -24.36 -17.00
N ARG A 237 41.31 -23.34 -17.63
CA ARG A 237 41.05 -22.02 -17.01
C ARG A 237 39.55 -21.68 -17.12
N LEU A 238 38.70 -22.70 -17.05
CA LEU A 238 37.26 -22.54 -17.08
C LEU A 238 36.72 -22.38 -15.65
N CYS A 239 36.64 -21.11 -15.24
CA CYS A 239 35.82 -20.59 -14.15
C CYS A 239 35.73 -21.45 -12.88
N THR A 240 36.69 -21.28 -11.96
CA THR A 240 36.33 -21.24 -10.54
C THR A 240 35.38 -20.05 -10.36
N ALA A 241 34.09 -20.26 -10.60
CA ALA A 241 33.05 -19.46 -9.99
C ALA A 241 33.26 -19.68 -8.49
N GLY A 242 34.08 -18.82 -7.88
CA GLY A 242 34.28 -18.81 -6.44
C GLY A 242 32.90 -18.79 -5.83
N THR A 243 32.55 -19.88 -5.14
CA THR A 243 31.37 -19.94 -4.30
C THR A 243 31.62 -18.91 -3.21
N ALA A 244 31.22 -17.66 -3.50
CA ALA A 244 31.31 -16.57 -2.54
C ALA A 244 30.62 -17.07 -1.27
N SER A 245 31.40 -17.26 -0.22
CA SER A 245 30.90 -17.74 1.06
C SER A 245 29.69 -16.89 1.45
N PRO A 246 28.58 -17.49 1.91
CA PRO A 246 27.42 -16.73 2.34
C PRO A 246 27.85 -15.75 3.44
N GLN A 247 27.81 -14.47 3.12
CA GLN A 247 28.15 -13.39 4.04
C GLN A 247 26.92 -12.50 4.21
N ALA A 248 26.69 -12.05 5.44
CA ALA A 248 25.62 -11.09 5.71
C ALA A 248 25.91 -9.80 4.95
N LEU A 249 24.87 -9.12 4.45
CA LEU A 249 25.08 -7.89 3.69
C LEU A 249 25.76 -6.81 4.57
N GLY A 250 25.35 -6.76 5.84
CA GLY A 250 25.98 -5.89 6.82
C GLY A 250 27.43 -6.25 7.14
N ALA A 251 27.95 -7.43 6.78
CA ALA A 251 29.38 -7.74 6.94
C ALA A 251 30.25 -7.07 5.85
N ARG A 252 29.65 -6.68 4.72
CA ARG A 252 30.32 -5.92 3.65
C ARG A 252 30.40 -4.43 3.97
N ALA A 253 29.39 -3.90 4.67
CA ALA A 253 29.43 -2.58 5.25
C ALA A 253 30.28 -2.61 6.53
N GLY A 254 31.24 -1.70 6.70
CA GLY A 254 32.13 -1.69 7.87
C GLY A 254 31.38 -1.81 9.23
N PRO A 255 32.08 -2.21 10.32
CA PRO A 255 31.46 -2.59 11.58
C PRO A 255 30.54 -1.52 12.17
N TRP A 256 30.90 -0.24 12.02
CA TRP A 256 30.10 0.90 12.48
C TRP A 256 28.78 1.04 11.72
N THR A 257 28.81 0.97 10.39
CA THR A 257 27.60 1.01 9.55
C THR A 257 26.69 -0.17 9.85
N ARG A 258 27.28 -1.35 10.06
CA ARG A 258 26.54 -2.55 10.44
C ARG A 258 25.78 -2.34 11.75
N ALA A 259 26.47 -1.84 12.79
CA ALA A 259 25.89 -1.59 14.10
C ALA A 259 24.80 -0.51 14.04
N ALA A 260 25.07 0.62 13.38
CA ALA A 260 24.15 1.74 13.26
C ALA A 260 22.80 1.33 12.61
N ILE A 261 22.86 0.60 11.48
CA ILE A 261 21.65 0.14 10.79
C ILE A 261 20.90 -0.93 11.60
N SER A 262 21.61 -1.85 12.23
CA SER A 262 20.99 -2.89 13.08
C SER A 262 20.26 -2.27 14.26
N CYS A 263 20.89 -1.30 14.93
CA CYS A 263 20.29 -0.55 16.04
C CYS A 263 19.10 0.28 15.55
N GLY A 264 19.22 0.98 14.41
CA GLY A 264 18.13 1.78 13.85
C GLY A 264 16.90 0.94 13.48
N LEU A 265 17.11 -0.22 12.84
CA LEU A 265 16.02 -1.14 12.48
C LEU A 265 15.37 -1.73 13.74
N SER A 266 16.17 -2.15 14.72
CA SER A 266 15.66 -2.71 15.98
C SER A 266 14.87 -1.68 16.78
N ALA A 267 15.38 -0.45 16.90
CA ALA A 267 14.67 0.65 17.54
C ALA A 267 13.36 0.97 16.82
N SER A 268 13.34 0.94 15.48
CA SER A 268 12.10 1.14 14.70
C SER A 268 11.06 0.06 14.97
N VAL A 269 11.45 -1.22 15.08
CA VAL A 269 10.54 -2.31 15.45
C VAL A 269 9.91 -2.04 16.82
N VAL A 270 10.71 -1.66 17.81
CA VAL A 270 10.22 -1.33 19.16
C VAL A 270 9.28 -0.13 19.12
N LEU A 271 9.63 0.94 18.40
CA LEU A 271 8.78 2.12 18.26
C LEU A 271 7.43 1.81 17.60
N VAL A 272 7.40 0.94 16.58
CA VAL A 272 6.14 0.52 15.94
C VAL A 272 5.26 -0.25 16.93
N ILE A 273 5.81 -1.25 17.62
CA ILE A 273 5.05 -2.09 18.57
C ILE A 273 4.53 -1.26 19.75
N VAL A 274 5.41 -0.48 20.37
CA VAL A 274 5.07 0.37 21.51
C VAL A 274 4.13 1.49 21.08
N GLY A 275 4.46 2.21 20.01
CA GLY A 275 3.64 3.32 19.50
C GLY A 275 2.23 2.90 19.08
N ALA A 276 2.08 1.73 18.44
CA ALA A 276 0.76 1.22 18.07
C ALA A 276 -0.09 0.80 19.29
N SER A 277 0.56 0.34 20.38
CA SER A 277 -0.09 -0.18 21.58
C SER A 277 -0.43 0.89 22.62
N LEU A 278 0.33 1.99 22.64
CA LEU A 278 0.06 3.09 23.57
C LEU A 278 -1.17 3.89 23.12
N ARG A 279 -2.01 4.24 24.11
CA ARG A 279 -3.13 5.17 23.91
C ARG A 279 -2.55 6.53 23.55
N SER A 280 -2.77 6.98 22.33
CA SER A 280 -2.07 8.11 21.73
C SER A 280 -2.93 9.38 21.68
N PHE A 281 -4.25 9.25 21.70
CA PHE A 281 -5.20 10.36 21.66
C PHE A 281 -6.49 9.97 22.35
N HIS A 282 -7.32 10.96 22.67
CA HIS A 282 -8.66 10.74 23.22
C HIS A 282 -9.68 11.61 22.51
N PHE A 283 -10.92 11.16 22.52
CA PHE A 283 -12.08 11.97 22.14
C PHE A 283 -12.83 12.35 23.40
N LYS A 284 -12.97 13.66 23.60
CA LYS A 284 -13.81 14.23 24.63
C LYS A 284 -15.09 14.73 23.97
N ILE A 285 -16.21 14.12 24.33
CA ILE A 285 -17.53 14.52 23.87
C ILE A 285 -18.25 15.17 25.04
N SER A 286 -18.64 16.43 24.87
CA SER A 286 -19.27 17.26 25.89
C SER A 286 -20.42 18.07 25.30
N GLY A 287 -21.11 18.82 26.15
CA GLY A 287 -22.25 19.65 25.78
C GLY A 287 -23.54 19.18 26.42
N LEU A 288 -24.54 20.05 26.43
CA LEU A 288 -25.77 19.86 27.20
C LEU A 288 -26.51 18.56 26.80
N PHE A 289 -26.47 18.17 25.53
CA PHE A 289 -27.09 16.94 25.07
C PHE A 289 -26.44 15.69 25.68
N VAL A 290 -25.12 15.72 25.84
CA VAL A 290 -24.34 14.61 26.39
C VAL A 290 -24.52 14.56 27.89
N GLU A 291 -24.48 15.69 28.58
CA GLU A 291 -24.70 15.79 30.03
C GLU A 291 -26.12 15.34 30.39
N PHE A 292 -27.13 15.76 29.63
CA PHE A 292 -28.52 15.34 29.86
C PHE A 292 -28.72 13.82 29.67
N LEU A 293 -28.03 13.20 28.71
CA LEU A 293 -28.17 11.77 28.43
C LEU A 293 -27.28 10.91 29.34
N MET A 294 -26.03 11.30 29.53
CA MET A 294 -24.97 10.46 30.09
C MET A 294 -24.54 10.86 31.51
N ASP A 295 -25.04 11.98 32.05
CA ASP A 295 -24.70 12.56 33.37
C ASP A 295 -23.23 13.00 33.52
N GLU A 296 -22.32 12.46 32.72
CA GLU A 296 -20.88 12.77 32.70
C GLU A 296 -20.36 12.90 31.26
N PRO A 297 -19.34 13.76 31.01
CA PRO A 297 -18.71 13.88 29.71
C PRO A 297 -18.00 12.56 29.32
N LEU A 298 -18.15 12.16 28.06
CA LEU A 298 -17.55 10.93 27.56
C LEU A 298 -16.10 11.21 27.13
N ASP A 299 -15.14 10.66 27.87
CA ASP A 299 -13.72 10.66 27.52
C ASP A 299 -13.25 9.25 27.14
N THR A 300 -12.98 9.05 25.85
CA THR A 300 -12.58 7.74 25.31
C THR A 300 -11.17 7.81 24.73
N GLN A 301 -10.28 6.99 25.30
CA GLN A 301 -8.87 6.95 24.90
C GLN A 301 -8.61 5.86 23.85
N TYR A 302 -7.85 6.22 22.83
CA TYR A 302 -7.57 5.39 21.67
C TYR A 302 -6.06 5.24 21.42
N SER A 303 -5.64 3.98 21.26
CA SER A 303 -4.42 3.54 20.60
C SER A 303 -4.71 3.20 19.13
N LEU A 304 -3.66 3.05 18.30
CA LEU A 304 -3.84 2.61 16.91
C LEU A 304 -4.54 1.25 16.84
N PHE A 305 -4.24 0.33 17.78
CA PHE A 305 -4.93 -0.95 17.88
C PHE A 305 -6.42 -0.81 18.18
N SER A 306 -6.76 -0.04 19.21
CA SER A 306 -8.17 0.12 19.62
C SER A 306 -9.02 0.82 18.57
N VAL A 307 -8.43 1.70 17.75
CA VAL A 307 -9.10 2.40 16.63
C VAL A 307 -9.50 1.42 15.54
N GLY A 308 -8.57 0.54 15.12
CA GLY A 308 -8.90 -0.51 14.17
C GLY A 308 -10.01 -1.42 14.70
N ALA A 309 -9.89 -1.83 15.97
CA ALA A 309 -10.86 -2.72 16.62
C ALA A 309 -12.21 -2.05 16.95
N SER A 310 -12.34 -0.72 16.85
CA SER A 310 -13.65 -0.05 16.97
C SER A 310 -14.45 -0.08 15.68
N VAL A 311 -13.82 -0.34 14.52
CA VAL A 311 -14.49 -0.33 13.21
C VAL A 311 -15.59 -1.39 13.13
N THR A 312 -15.38 -2.57 13.72
CA THR A 312 -16.33 -3.70 13.67
C THR A 312 -17.13 -3.89 14.96
N ARG A 313 -16.86 -3.09 16.01
CA ARG A 313 -17.49 -3.26 17.31
C ARG A 313 -19.01 -3.09 17.22
N GLY A 314 -19.73 -4.22 17.33
CA GLY A 314 -21.19 -4.27 17.41
C GLY A 314 -21.93 -4.42 16.08
N TYR A 315 -21.25 -4.79 14.99
CA TYR A 315 -21.87 -4.96 13.67
C TYR A 315 -21.30 -6.15 12.90
N ASP A 316 -22.18 -6.88 12.22
CA ASP A 316 -21.81 -7.97 11.31
C ASP A 316 -21.93 -7.49 9.86
N ASN A 317 -20.92 -6.72 9.42
CA ASN A 317 -20.81 -6.29 8.03
C ASN A 317 -19.43 -6.70 7.49
N VAL A 318 -19.45 -7.56 6.47
CA VAL A 318 -18.24 -8.07 5.81
C VAL A 318 -17.32 -6.94 5.36
N GLY A 319 -17.87 -5.82 4.87
CA GLY A 319 -17.08 -4.66 4.45
C GLY A 319 -16.31 -4.01 5.61
N LEU A 320 -16.88 -3.96 6.80
CA LEU A 320 -16.20 -3.42 8.00
C LEU A 320 -15.08 -4.36 8.45
N TYR A 321 -15.29 -5.67 8.42
CA TYR A 321 -14.22 -6.65 8.71
C TYR A 321 -13.08 -6.56 7.70
N VAL A 322 -13.39 -6.41 6.41
CA VAL A 322 -12.35 -6.20 5.39
C VAL A 322 -11.57 -4.92 5.67
N LEU A 323 -12.24 -3.83 6.03
CA LEU A 323 -11.58 -2.56 6.36
C LEU A 323 -10.68 -2.68 7.60
N GLU A 324 -11.16 -3.31 8.68
CA GLU A 324 -10.38 -3.57 9.90
C GLU A 324 -9.14 -4.41 9.61
N VAL A 325 -9.31 -5.55 8.92
CA VAL A 325 -8.21 -6.45 8.56
C VAL A 325 -7.19 -5.73 7.69
N CYS A 326 -7.64 -4.98 6.67
CA CYS A 326 -6.74 -4.20 5.83
C CYS A 326 -6.02 -3.10 6.60
N PHE A 327 -6.69 -2.42 7.53
CA PHE A 327 -6.07 -1.42 8.38
C PHE A 327 -4.93 -2.01 9.21
N PHE A 328 -5.17 -3.13 9.89
CA PHE A 328 -4.12 -3.81 10.66
C PHE A 328 -3.00 -4.37 9.78
N LEU A 329 -3.37 -4.96 8.64
CA LEU A 329 -2.41 -5.51 7.70
C LEU A 329 -1.46 -4.44 7.19
N LEU A 330 -1.99 -3.32 6.67
CA LEU A 330 -1.19 -2.28 6.02
C LEU A 330 -0.51 -1.32 7.01
N SER A 331 -1.12 -1.06 8.17
CA SER A 331 -0.58 -0.11 9.15
C SER A 331 0.31 -0.75 10.21
N ILE A 332 0.22 -2.07 10.45
CA ILE A 332 0.99 -2.73 11.52
C ILE A 332 1.79 -3.91 10.97
N VAL A 333 1.11 -4.91 10.36
CA VAL A 333 1.76 -6.16 9.98
C VAL A 333 2.79 -5.95 8.87
N VAL A 334 2.43 -5.31 7.77
CA VAL A 334 3.32 -5.05 6.64
C VAL A 334 4.57 -4.24 7.04
N PRO A 335 4.47 -3.12 7.78
CA PRO A 335 5.63 -2.42 8.30
C PRO A 335 6.55 -3.27 9.19
N LEU A 336 5.98 -4.13 10.05
CA LEU A 336 6.80 -5.03 10.88
C LEU A 336 7.51 -6.08 10.02
N VAL A 337 6.81 -6.71 9.07
CA VAL A 337 7.41 -7.68 8.14
C VAL A 337 8.52 -7.04 7.31
N LEU A 338 8.33 -5.80 6.85
CA LEU A 338 9.36 -5.01 6.17
C LEU A 338 10.61 -4.83 7.06
N LEU A 339 10.43 -4.34 8.29
CA LEU A 339 11.55 -4.10 9.21
C LEU A 339 12.29 -5.39 9.57
N PHE A 340 11.57 -6.49 9.83
CA PHE A 340 12.18 -7.79 10.08
C PHE A 340 12.89 -8.35 8.83
N GLY A 341 12.33 -8.15 7.64
CA GLY A 341 12.96 -8.54 6.38
C GLY A 341 14.29 -7.81 6.15
N LEU A 342 14.31 -6.49 6.38
CA LEU A 342 15.54 -5.68 6.30
C LEU A 342 16.56 -6.08 7.38
N LEU A 343 16.10 -6.36 8.61
CA LEU A 343 16.98 -6.84 9.68
C LEU A 343 17.60 -8.21 9.35
N ALA A 344 16.80 -9.13 8.79
CA ALA A 344 17.27 -10.44 8.35
C ALA A 344 18.30 -10.32 7.22
N LEU A 345 18.05 -9.45 6.23
CA LEU A 345 19.00 -9.15 5.15
C LEU A 345 20.34 -8.62 5.69
N TRP A 346 20.28 -7.81 6.75
CA TRP A 346 21.44 -7.15 7.32
C TRP A 346 22.26 -8.04 8.26
N LEU A 347 21.60 -8.90 9.05
CA LEU A 347 22.24 -9.71 10.10
C LEU A 347 22.60 -11.13 9.66
N LYS A 348 21.79 -11.78 8.80
CA LYS A 348 21.98 -13.19 8.45
C LYS A 348 22.87 -13.36 7.22
N PRO A 349 23.83 -14.32 7.24
CA PRO A 349 24.59 -14.68 6.05
C PRO A 349 23.70 -15.44 5.06
N LEU A 350 23.20 -14.71 4.08
CA LEU A 350 22.33 -15.22 3.02
C LEU A 350 23.14 -15.35 1.72
N THR A 351 22.70 -16.23 0.83
CA THR A 351 23.27 -16.33 -0.52
C THR A 351 22.85 -15.12 -1.36
N THR A 352 23.68 -14.70 -2.30
CA THR A 352 23.40 -13.57 -3.21
C THR A 352 22.02 -13.64 -3.91
N PRO A 353 21.55 -14.79 -4.46
CA PRO A 353 20.22 -14.84 -5.05
C PRO A 353 19.11 -14.61 -4.02
N THR A 354 19.25 -15.17 -2.82
CA THR A 354 18.29 -14.95 -1.71
C THR A 354 18.32 -13.51 -1.22
N GLN A 355 19.48 -12.86 -1.15
CA GLN A 355 19.60 -11.45 -0.78
C GLN A 355 18.87 -10.55 -1.77
N ARG A 356 19.05 -10.77 -3.08
CA ARG A 356 18.34 -10.00 -4.12
C ARG A 356 16.83 -10.23 -4.09
N ALA A 357 16.40 -11.48 -3.89
CA ALA A 357 14.98 -11.81 -3.78
C ALA A 357 14.34 -11.15 -2.55
N LEU A 358 15.00 -11.22 -1.38
CA LEU A 358 14.52 -10.61 -0.15
C LEU A 358 14.50 -9.08 -0.24
N LEU A 359 15.54 -8.47 -0.80
CA LEU A 359 15.59 -7.02 -1.03
C LEU A 359 14.45 -6.55 -1.94
N HIS A 360 14.16 -7.31 -3.00
CA HIS A 360 13.04 -7.01 -3.88
C HIS A 360 11.68 -7.16 -3.17
N ALA A 361 11.52 -8.19 -2.33
CA ALA A 361 10.32 -8.33 -1.50
C ALA A 361 10.16 -7.17 -0.51
N CYS A 362 11.24 -6.72 0.14
CA CYS A 362 11.23 -5.53 1.01
C CYS A 362 10.85 -4.26 0.24
N HIS A 363 11.33 -4.10 -0.99
CA HIS A 363 10.95 -2.96 -1.84
C HIS A 363 9.44 -2.96 -2.14
N ILE A 364 8.85 -4.13 -2.41
CA ILE A 364 7.39 -4.25 -2.57
C ILE A 364 6.71 -3.91 -1.24
N LEU A 365 7.12 -4.51 -0.12
CA LEU A 365 6.50 -4.24 1.20
C LEU A 365 6.55 -2.76 1.61
N ASP A 366 7.61 -2.01 1.27
CA ASP A 366 7.71 -0.56 1.55
C ASP A 366 6.61 0.25 0.85
N ALA A 367 6.19 -0.17 -0.34
CA ALA A 367 5.10 0.46 -1.08
C ALA A 367 3.70 0.16 -0.49
N TRP A 368 3.58 -0.86 0.36
CA TRP A 368 2.32 -1.20 1.05
C TRP A 368 2.32 -0.81 2.53
N ALA A 369 3.48 -0.53 3.11
CA ALA A 369 3.62 -0.13 4.51
C ALA A 369 3.01 1.27 4.72
N CYS A 370 1.82 1.33 5.32
CA CYS A 370 1.02 2.54 5.45
C CYS A 370 0.99 3.13 6.88
N LEU A 371 1.88 2.71 7.78
CA LEU A 371 1.90 3.28 9.14
C LEU A 371 2.19 4.78 9.11
N ASP A 372 3.13 5.23 8.27
CA ASP A 372 3.42 6.65 8.08
C ASP A 372 2.20 7.43 7.56
N VAL A 373 1.42 6.83 6.67
CA VAL A 373 0.14 7.39 6.20
C VAL A 373 -0.88 7.50 7.34
N ALA A 374 -1.03 6.44 8.16
CA ALA A 374 -1.95 6.46 9.30
C ALA A 374 -1.55 7.51 10.36
N VAL A 375 -0.25 7.65 10.65
CA VAL A 375 0.28 8.67 11.56
C VAL A 375 0.04 10.07 11.01
N LEU A 376 0.27 10.28 9.71
CA LEU A 376 0.02 11.57 9.06
C LEU A 376 -1.45 11.97 9.19
N VAL A 377 -2.38 11.06 8.90
CA VAL A 377 -3.83 11.31 9.05
C VAL A 377 -4.19 11.60 10.49
N LEU A 378 -3.65 10.85 11.45
CA LEU A 378 -3.92 11.06 12.87
C LEU A 378 -3.49 12.46 13.31
N VAL A 379 -2.30 12.91 12.92
CA VAL A 379 -1.81 14.27 13.24
C VAL A 379 -2.73 15.33 12.62
N ILE A 380 -3.16 15.14 11.37
CA ILE A 380 -4.09 16.06 10.70
C ILE A 380 -5.45 16.09 11.39
N ALA A 381 -5.98 14.93 11.78
CA ALA A 381 -7.23 14.82 12.52
C ALA A 381 -7.15 15.56 13.86
N ILE A 382 -6.09 15.37 14.65
CA ILE A 382 -5.93 16.09 15.93
C ILE A 382 -5.93 17.61 15.74
N ILE A 383 -5.40 18.12 14.63
CA ILE A 383 -5.29 19.57 14.40
C ILE A 383 -6.62 20.18 13.93
N GLN A 384 -7.40 19.48 13.08
CA GLN A 384 -8.55 20.09 12.39
C GLN A 384 -9.88 19.39 12.60
N PHE A 385 -9.92 18.22 13.23
CA PHE A 385 -11.17 17.47 13.39
C PHE A 385 -12.21 18.22 14.22
N SER A 386 -11.82 18.89 15.32
CA SER A 386 -12.77 19.67 16.14
C SER A 386 -13.51 20.74 15.34
N GLN A 387 -12.81 21.48 14.47
CA GLN A 387 -13.40 22.54 13.63
C GLN A 387 -14.41 21.96 12.64
N MET A 388 -14.07 20.82 12.02
CA MET A 388 -14.97 20.12 11.11
C MET A 388 -16.20 19.58 11.87
N ALA A 389 -16.01 18.99 13.06
CA ALA A 389 -17.10 18.43 13.85
C ALA A 389 -18.09 19.50 14.33
N GLU A 390 -17.60 20.63 14.84
CA GLU A 390 -18.44 21.76 15.28
C GLU A 390 -19.32 22.27 14.13
N PHE A 391 -18.72 22.44 12.95
CA PHE A 391 -19.44 22.89 11.77
C PHE A 391 -20.51 21.89 11.32
N LEU A 392 -20.23 20.60 11.36
CA LEU A 392 -21.19 19.56 11.00
C LEU A 392 -22.41 19.61 11.93
N VAL A 393 -22.19 19.74 13.24
CA VAL A 393 -23.27 19.91 14.22
C VAL A 393 -24.08 21.18 13.93
N GLY A 394 -23.43 22.28 13.54
CA GLY A 394 -24.08 23.56 13.26
C GLY A 394 -24.88 23.64 11.94
N LYS A 395 -24.68 22.72 10.98
CA LYS A 395 -25.40 22.72 9.69
C LYS A 395 -26.29 21.50 9.43
N GLY A 396 -26.07 20.39 10.15
CA GLY A 396 -26.77 19.13 9.90
C GLY A 396 -28.23 19.12 10.39
N SER A 397 -28.83 17.93 10.43
CA SER A 397 -30.18 17.73 11.00
C SER A 397 -30.26 18.08 12.50
N LEU A 398 -29.10 18.20 13.17
CA LEU A 398 -28.99 18.67 14.54
C LEU A 398 -28.93 20.19 14.67
N ALA A 399 -28.77 20.94 13.58
CA ALA A 399 -28.60 22.39 13.62
C ALA A 399 -29.79 23.09 14.29
N THR A 400 -31.01 22.79 13.87
CA THR A 400 -32.22 23.41 14.45
C THR A 400 -32.37 23.13 15.94
N PRO A 401 -32.36 21.86 16.42
CA PRO A 401 -32.46 21.60 17.86
C PRO A 401 -31.26 22.15 18.64
N CYS A 402 -30.04 22.06 18.10
CA CYS A 402 -28.85 22.57 18.79
C CYS A 402 -28.79 24.09 18.86
N ASN A 403 -29.24 24.82 17.83
CA ASN A 403 -29.29 26.28 17.87
C ASN A 403 -30.33 26.76 18.89
N VAL A 404 -31.49 26.10 18.98
CA VAL A 404 -32.50 26.43 20.02
C VAL A 404 -31.91 26.20 21.41
N VAL A 405 -31.22 25.08 21.63
CA VAL A 405 -30.55 24.80 22.92
C VAL A 405 -29.50 25.87 23.22
N LYS A 406 -28.66 26.21 22.26
CA LYS A 406 -27.60 27.23 22.39
C LYS A 406 -28.17 28.61 22.70
N ASP A 407 -29.24 29.01 22.02
CA ASP A 407 -29.89 30.31 22.24
C ASP A 407 -30.50 30.41 23.64
N VAL A 408 -31.12 29.33 24.13
CA VAL A 408 -31.79 29.29 25.44
C VAL A 408 -30.79 29.16 26.59
N THR A 409 -29.78 28.30 26.45
CA THR A 409 -28.88 27.93 27.56
C THR A 409 -27.55 28.65 27.54
N GLN A 410 -27.19 29.29 26.41
CA GLN A 410 -25.86 29.86 26.16
C GLN A 410 -24.72 28.84 26.26
N GLU A 411 -25.03 27.54 26.22
CA GLU A 411 -24.06 26.44 26.21
C GLU A 411 -24.07 25.70 24.87
N GLU A 412 -22.96 25.05 24.54
CA GLU A 412 -22.86 24.24 23.33
C GLU A 412 -23.71 22.97 23.45
N CYS A 413 -24.54 22.72 22.43
CA CYS A 413 -25.40 21.53 22.36
C CYS A 413 -24.60 20.23 22.38
N LEU A 414 -23.58 20.15 21.53
CA LEU A 414 -22.70 19.00 21.35
C LEU A 414 -21.35 19.50 20.85
N ASN A 415 -20.29 19.19 21.58
CA ASN A 415 -18.91 19.47 21.20
C ASN A 415 -18.11 18.17 21.19
N ILE A 416 -17.32 17.95 20.14
CA ILE A 416 -16.49 16.75 19.95
C ILE A 416 -15.06 17.22 19.75
N ASP A 417 -14.25 17.05 20.80
CA ASP A 417 -12.85 17.43 20.80
C ASP A 417 -11.93 16.23 20.69
N MET A 418 -10.91 16.35 19.84
CA MET A 418 -9.86 15.35 19.68
C MET A 418 -8.54 15.93 20.20
N ALA A 419 -7.95 15.30 21.22
CA ALA A 419 -6.71 15.77 21.82
C ALA A 419 -5.62 14.67 21.86
N ALA A 420 -4.38 15.11 21.67
CA ALA A 420 -3.20 14.24 21.73
C ALA A 420 -2.78 13.96 23.18
N HIS A 421 -2.26 12.75 23.43
CA HIS A 421 -1.46 12.45 24.62
C HIS A 421 0.04 12.49 24.30
N ALA A 422 0.88 12.70 25.33
CA ALA A 422 2.34 12.68 25.18
C ALA A 422 2.88 11.34 24.63
N THR A 423 2.14 10.26 24.83
CA THR A 423 2.36 8.91 24.28
C THR A 423 2.17 8.82 22.77
N LEU A 424 1.70 9.87 22.08
CA LEU A 424 1.69 9.97 20.62
C LEU A 424 3.10 10.09 20.03
N ALA A 425 4.07 10.64 20.77
CA ALA A 425 5.43 10.85 20.30
C ALA A 425 6.13 9.58 19.75
N PRO A 426 6.14 8.41 20.44
CA PRO A 426 6.72 7.19 19.88
C PRO A 426 6.04 6.73 18.59
N LEU A 427 4.73 6.95 18.43
CA LEU A 427 4.00 6.63 17.21
C LEU A 427 4.41 7.55 16.06
N ILE A 428 4.58 8.86 16.31
CA ILE A 428 5.11 9.81 15.32
C ILE A 428 6.53 9.43 14.90
N LEU A 429 7.40 9.12 15.88
CA LEU A 429 8.77 8.68 15.61
C LEU A 429 8.80 7.37 14.81
N ALA A 430 7.89 6.43 15.07
CA ALA A 430 7.74 5.21 14.28
C ALA A 430 7.38 5.51 12.82
N GLY A 431 6.42 6.41 12.59
CA GLY A 431 6.04 6.86 11.24
C GLY A 431 7.21 7.52 10.49
N LEU A 432 7.95 8.43 11.14
CA LEU A 432 9.12 9.08 10.54
C LEU A 432 10.25 8.09 10.26
N ALA A 433 10.51 7.16 11.19
CA ALA A 433 11.52 6.12 11.02
C ALA A 433 11.18 5.22 9.83
N LEU A 434 9.93 4.77 9.70
CA LEU A 434 9.46 3.99 8.55
C LEU A 434 9.49 4.77 7.23
N PHE A 435 9.29 6.08 7.26
CA PHE A 435 9.38 6.89 6.06
C PHE A 435 10.82 6.95 5.52
N ALA A 436 11.82 7.10 6.39
CA ALA A 436 13.21 7.34 5.99
C ALA A 436 14.09 6.07 5.95
N LEU A 437 14.02 5.24 7.00
CA LEU A 437 14.99 4.17 7.24
C LEU A 437 14.97 3.06 6.16
N PRO A 438 13.81 2.51 5.74
CA PRO A 438 13.76 1.51 4.67
C PRO A 438 14.41 2.00 3.38
N LYS A 439 14.18 3.26 2.99
CA LYS A 439 14.75 3.86 1.76
C LYS A 439 16.26 3.95 1.83
N VAL A 440 16.81 4.36 2.98
CA VAL A 440 18.26 4.44 3.19
C VAL A 440 18.89 3.04 3.16
N VAL A 441 18.29 2.08 3.88
CA VAL A 441 18.81 0.71 3.97
C VAL A 441 18.73 0.00 2.62
N VAL A 442 17.64 0.14 1.88
CA VAL A 442 17.48 -0.46 0.54
C VAL A 442 18.51 0.11 -0.43
N ARG A 443 18.70 1.44 -0.49
CA ARG A 443 19.71 2.06 -1.37
C ARG A 443 21.12 1.59 -1.06
N LEU A 444 21.47 1.51 0.23
CA LEU A 444 22.78 1.01 0.64
C LEU A 444 22.93 -0.48 0.30
N ALA A 445 21.88 -1.27 0.49
CA ALA A 445 21.87 -2.69 0.12
C ALA A 445 22.07 -2.90 -1.38
N GLU A 446 21.44 -2.07 -2.23
CA GLU A 446 21.63 -2.09 -3.67
C GLU A 446 23.08 -1.76 -4.07
N GLN A 447 23.70 -0.78 -3.43
CA GLN A 447 25.11 -0.42 -3.67
C GLN A 447 26.04 -1.61 -3.34
N LEU A 448 25.87 -2.23 -2.17
CA LEU A 448 26.70 -3.36 -1.69
C LEU A 448 26.48 -4.69 -2.45
N LEU A 449 25.38 -4.81 -3.20
CA LEU A 449 25.07 -5.97 -4.05
C LEU A 449 25.44 -5.75 -5.53
N GLY A 450 25.63 -4.48 -5.91
CA GLY A 450 26.05 -4.06 -7.25
C GLY A 450 27.57 -4.03 -7.41
N GLU A 451 28.30 -3.73 -6.33
CA GLU A 451 29.74 -3.99 -6.17
C GLU A 451 30.00 -5.49 -5.94
#